data_AF-A0A8T9Q4V5-F1
#
_entry.id   AF-A0A8T9Q4V5-F1
#
_cell.length_a   1.000
_cell.length_b   1.000
_cell.length_c   1.000
_cell.angle_alpha   90.00
_cell.angle_beta   90.00
_cell.angle_gamma   90.00
#
_symmetry.space_group_name_H-M   'P 1'
#
loop_
_entity.id
_entity.type
_entity.pdbx_description
1 polymer ?
#
loop_
_entity_poly.entity_id
_entity_poly.type
_entity_poly.pdbx_seq_one_letter_code
_entity_poly.pdbx_strand_id
1 'polypeptide(L)' 'MARRGWQQKKAALALDQKLATGYVLSGTVGQRIFYEKAVLRAGTLTTFIWEYPAAQKQAMDAVIRHTISTLQPGGD' A
#
# COMPACT_ATOMS: atom_id res chain seq x y z
N MET A 1 -0.50 -6.85 -11.35
CA MET A 1 0.83 -7.49 -11.27
C MET A 1 1.34 -7.61 -9.83
N ALA A 2 1.11 -6.63 -8.96
CA ALA A 2 1.58 -6.71 -7.57
C ALA A 2 0.86 -7.71 -6.65
N ARG A 3 -0.48 -7.85 -6.74
CA ARG A 3 -1.21 -8.88 -5.98
C ARG A 3 -0.66 -10.29 -6.23
N ARG A 4 -0.27 -10.59 -7.47
CA ARG A 4 0.39 -11.85 -7.84
C ARG A 4 1.79 -11.97 -7.21
N GLY A 5 2.55 -10.88 -7.14
CA GLY A 5 3.83 -10.83 -6.44
C GLY A 5 3.70 -11.11 -4.93
N TRP A 6 2.71 -10.52 -4.27
CA TRP A 6 2.43 -10.78 -2.85
C TRP A 6 1.91 -12.20 -2.62
N GLN A 7 1.05 -12.72 -3.50
CA GLN A 7 0.59 -14.11 -3.45
C GLN A 7 1.72 -15.12 -3.63
N GLN A 8 2.69 -14.85 -4.52
CA GLN A 8 3.90 -15.67 -4.67
C GLN A 8 4.75 -15.69 -3.39
N LYS A 9 4.75 -14.59 -2.63
CA LYS A 9 5.39 -14.52 -1.31
C LYS A 9 4.57 -15.16 -0.17
N LYS A 10 3.47 -15.86 -0.48
CA LYS A 10 2.52 -16.42 0.50
C LYS A 10 1.95 -15.34 1.44
N ALA A 11 1.76 -14.13 0.95
CA ALA A 11 1.23 -13.05 1.74
C ALA A 11 -0.29 -13.24 1.97
N ALA A 12 -0.73 -13.03 3.21
CA ALA A 12 -2.14 -12.97 3.57
C ALA A 12 -2.65 -11.55 3.31
N LEU A 13 -3.52 -11.41 2.30
CA LEU A 13 -4.14 -10.12 1.97
C LEU A 13 -5.21 -9.79 3.00
N ALA A 14 -5.11 -8.62 3.61
CA ALA A 14 -6.11 -8.07 4.52
C ALA A 14 -6.99 -7.02 3.83
N LEU A 15 -6.43 -6.25 2.91
CA LEU A 15 -7.15 -5.25 2.13
C LEU A 15 -6.78 -5.38 0.64
N ASP A 16 -7.80 -5.34 -0.19
CA ASP A 16 -7.69 -5.23 -1.64
C ASP A 16 -8.76 -4.24 -2.10
N GLN A 17 -8.36 -3.00 -2.31
CA GLN A 17 -9.27 -1.92 -2.69
C GLN A 17 -8.82 -1.32 -4.00
N LYS A 18 -9.70 -1.37 -5.00
CA LYS A 18 -9.50 -0.70 -6.28
C LYS A 18 -9.96 0.75 -6.19
N LEU A 19 -9.14 1.68 -6.67
CA LEU A 19 -9.46 3.11 -6.76
C LEU A 19 -9.71 3.48 -8.23
N ALA A 20 -10.42 4.59 -8.46
CA ALA A 20 -10.69 5.08 -9.83
C ALA A 20 -9.39 5.28 -10.65
N THR A 21 -8.33 5.73 -9.98
CA THR A 21 -7.02 6.01 -10.57
C THR A 21 -5.93 5.06 -10.07
N GLY A 22 -6.26 3.90 -9.48
CA GLY A 22 -5.23 3.04 -8.91
C GLY A 22 -5.74 1.92 -8.04
N TYR A 23 -4.95 1.54 -7.04
CA TYR A 23 -5.35 0.51 -6.07
C TYR A 23 -4.57 0.63 -4.76
N VAL A 24 -5.10 0.00 -3.72
CA VAL A 24 -4.48 -0.19 -2.43
C VAL A 24 -4.54 -1.67 -2.09
N LEU A 25 -3.41 -2.23 -1.69
CA LEU A 25 -3.26 -3.58 -1.16
C LEU A 25 -2.64 -3.47 0.23
N SER A 26 -3.12 -4.26 1.17
CA SER A 26 -2.41 -4.43 2.43
C SER A 26 -2.57 -5.85 2.94
N GLY A 27 -1.65 -6.27 3.79
CA GLY A 27 -1.67 -7.61 4.33
C GLY A 27 -0.42 -7.92 5.13
N THR A 28 -0.20 -9.20 5.35
CA THR A 28 0.97 -9.71 6.06
C THR A 28 1.73 -10.71 5.22
N VAL A 29 3.05 -10.73 5.37
CA VAL A 29 3.94 -11.72 4.78
C VAL A 29 4.87 -12.22 5.89
N GLY A 30 4.63 -13.44 6.36
CA GLY A 30 5.26 -13.93 7.59
C GLY A 30 4.93 -13.02 8.79
N GLN A 31 5.97 -12.49 9.46
CA GLN A 31 5.84 -11.57 10.61
C GLN A 31 5.86 -10.08 10.22
N ARG A 32 5.80 -9.76 8.92
CA ARG A 32 5.84 -8.39 8.41
C ARG A 32 4.48 -8.00 7.86
N ILE A 33 4.14 -6.73 8.02
CA ILE A 33 2.98 -6.11 7.39
C ILE A 33 3.50 -5.43 6.12
N PHE A 34 2.76 -5.57 5.03
CA PHE A 34 2.98 -4.77 3.85
C PHE A 34 1.75 -3.91 3.57
N TYR A 35 2.01 -2.72 3.04
CA TYR A 35 1.01 -1.83 2.50
C TYR A 35 1.53 -1.34 1.15
N GLU A 36 0.71 -1.45 0.13
CA GLU A 36 1.03 -1.02 -1.22
C GLU A 36 -0.08 -0.12 -1.74
N LYS A 37 0.28 1.05 -2.26
CA LYS A 37 -0.65 1.97 -2.90
C LYS A 37 -0.09 2.35 -4.26
N ALA A 38 -0.84 2.06 -5.31
CA ALA A 38 -0.53 2.49 -6.66
C ALA A 38 -1.51 3.58 -7.10
N VAL A 39 -0.99 4.65 -7.69
CA VAL A 39 -1.74 5.78 -8.20
C VAL A 39 -1.27 6.11 -9.61
N LEU A 40 -2.18 6.14 -10.56
CA LEU A 40 -1.99 6.55 -11.94
C LEU A 40 -2.36 8.03 -12.06
N ARG A 41 -1.38 8.89 -12.34
CA ARG A 41 -1.59 10.33 -12.58
C ARG A 41 -0.88 10.76 -13.85
N ALA A 42 -1.60 11.45 -14.74
CA ALA A 42 -1.05 11.99 -15.99
C ALA A 42 -0.27 10.95 -16.83
N GLY A 43 -0.74 9.70 -16.86
CA GLY A 43 -0.08 8.60 -17.58
C GLY A 43 1.07 7.91 -16.82
N THR A 44 1.48 8.43 -15.67
CA THR A 44 2.53 7.86 -14.82
C THR A 44 1.93 7.07 -13.66
N LEU A 45 2.28 5.78 -13.55
CA LEU A 45 1.90 4.93 -12.43
C LEU A 45 2.95 5.00 -11.32
N THR A 46 2.62 5.66 -10.22
CA THR A 46 3.46 5.71 -9.02
C THR A 46 3.00 4.66 -8.03
N THR A 47 3.90 3.77 -7.63
CA THR A 47 3.62 2.72 -6.64
C THR A 47 4.44 2.96 -5.39
N PHE A 48 3.77 3.04 -4.25
CA PHE A 48 4.38 3.13 -2.94
C PHE A 48 4.22 1.81 -2.21
N ILE A 49 5.32 1.26 -1.73
CA ILE A 49 5.35 0.00 -0.98
C ILE A 49 6.00 0.28 0.37
N TRP A 50 5.29 -0.02 1.44
CA TRP A 50 5.80 -0.05 2.79
C TRP A 50 5.80 -1.48 3.28
N GLU A 51 6.93 -1.93 3.82
CA GLU A 51 7.06 -3.24 4.45
C GLU A 51 7.76 -3.04 5.79
N TYR A 52 7.11 -3.46 6.88
CA TYR A 52 7.60 -3.25 8.23
C TYR A 52 7.19 -4.41 9.14
N PRO A 53 7.94 -4.68 10.23
CA PRO A 53 7.57 -5.72 11.19
C PRO A 53 6.23 -5.40 11.84
N ALA A 54 5.40 -6.42 12.07
CA ALA A 54 4.06 -6.25 12.65
C ALA A 54 4.06 -5.56 14.02
N ALA A 55 5.15 -5.73 14.79
CA ALA A 55 5.36 -5.05 16.07
C ALA A 55 5.30 -3.51 15.96
N GLN A 56 5.62 -2.95 14.80
CA GLN A 56 5.63 -1.50 14.57
C GLN A 56 4.34 -0.98 13.92
N LYS A 57 3.28 -1.81 13.87
CA LYS A 57 2.04 -1.45 13.17
C LYS A 57 1.50 -0.10 13.59
N GLN A 58 1.38 0.18 14.89
CA GLN A 58 0.81 1.44 15.38
C GLN A 58 1.60 2.67 14.92
N ALA A 59 2.93 2.61 15.00
CA ALA A 59 3.79 3.72 14.56
C ALA A 59 3.67 3.93 13.04
N MET A 60 3.67 2.83 12.27
CA MET A 60 3.58 2.90 10.81
C MET A 60 2.18 3.25 10.31
N ASP A 61 1.11 2.92 11.04
CA ASP A 61 -0.26 3.29 10.70
C ASP A 61 -0.39 4.82 10.63
N ALA A 62 0.20 5.53 11.59
CA ALA A 62 0.24 7.00 11.60
C ALA A 62 1.04 7.56 10.42
N VAL A 63 2.21 7.00 10.13
CA VAL A 63 3.04 7.39 8.98
C VAL A 63 2.29 7.16 7.68
N ILE A 64 1.75 5.97 7.45
CA ILE A 64 1.01 5.61 6.24
C ILE A 64 -0.21 6.51 6.07
N ARG A 65 -0.98 6.73 7.14
CA ARG A 65 -2.16 7.62 7.10
C ARG A 65 -1.75 9.05 6.76
N HIS A 66 -0.67 9.55 7.35
CA HIS A 66 -0.13 10.87 7.04
C HIS A 66 0.34 10.94 5.58
N THR A 67 1.11 9.96 5.11
CA THR A 67 1.60 9.89 3.73
C THR A 67 0.45 9.76 2.72
N ILE A 68 -0.62 9.03 3.02
CA ILE A 68 -1.81 8.96 2.17
C ILE A 68 -2.52 10.31 2.10
N SER A 69 -2.61 11.01 3.23
CA SER A 69 -3.25 12.33 3.32
C SER A 69 -2.43 13.42 2.63
N THR A 70 -1.10 13.39 2.72
CA THR A 70 -0.22 14.37 2.06
C THR A 70 0.02 14.05 0.59
N LEU A 71 0.03 12.77 0.21
CA LEU A 71 -0.04 12.32 -1.17
C LEU A 71 -1.48 12.25 -1.69
N GLN A 72 -2.45 12.87 -1.01
CA GLN A 72 -3.68 13.23 -1.71
C GLN A 72 -3.25 14.04 -2.92
N PRO A 73 -3.85 13.78 -4.09
CA PRO A 73 -3.55 14.57 -5.27
C PRO A 73 -3.77 16.02 -4.87
N GLY A 74 -2.69 16.80 -4.87
CA GLY A 74 -2.79 18.25 -4.77
C GLY A 74 -3.85 18.65 -5.78
N GLY A 75 -4.96 19.18 -5.26
CA GLY A 75 -5.84 20.02 -6.04
C GLY A 75 -4.95 21.10 -6.62
N ASP A 76 -4.94 21.14 -7.95
CA ASP A 76 -4.81 22.42 -8.63
C ASP A 76 -6.12 23.18 -8.37
#